data_AF-A0AAQ4F5D1-F1
#
_entry.id   AF-A0AAQ4F5D1-F1
#
_cell.length_a   1.000
_cell.length_b   1.000
_cell.length_c   1.000
_cell.angle_alpha   90.00
_cell.angle_beta   90.00
_cell.angle_gamma   90.00
#
_symmetry.space_group_name_H-M   'P 1'
#
loop_
_entity.id
_entity.type
_entity.pdbx_description
1 polymer ?
#
loop_
_entity_poly.entity_id
_entity_poly.type
_entity_poly.pdbx_seq_one_letter_code
_entity_poly.pdbx_strand_id
1 'polypeptide(L)'
;MKDHEMALLNEPDVTTRRGNSVARDTTPDLSGLSGTLDVSWRSEEVDLKSDHSVIGITIRGSRYRAVLGTARITDWDKMRKFTQEQEEVSEEESGQAETQQTYTE
;
A
#
# COMPACT_ATOMS: atom_id res chain seq x y z
N MET A 1 12.91 21.68 13.81
CA MET A 1 12.40 21.01 12.59
C MET A 1 13.12 21.62 11.40
N LYS A 2 13.58 20.82 10.44
CA LYS A 2 14.05 21.36 9.16
C LYS A 2 12.83 21.44 8.25
N ASP A 3 12.60 22.61 7.67
CA ASP A 3 11.60 22.76 6.61
C ASP A 3 12.18 22.16 5.33
N HIS A 4 11.51 21.15 4.79
CA HIS A 4 11.99 20.35 3.66
C HIS A 4 11.60 20.92 2.28
N GLU A 5 11.14 22.18 2.24
CA GLU A 5 10.70 22.88 1.01
C GLU A 5 9.83 21.99 0.10
N MET A 6 8.73 21.46 0.64
CA MET A 6 7.77 20.64 -0.09
C MET A 6 6.53 21.45 -0.46
N ALA A 7 6.14 21.37 -1.73
CA ALA A 7 4.86 21.87 -2.20
C ALA A 7 3.78 20.80 -2.01
N LEU A 8 2.65 21.18 -1.42
CA LEU A 8 1.47 20.32 -1.33
C LEU A 8 0.79 20.23 -2.71
N LEU A 9 0.51 19.01 -3.15
CA LEU A 9 -0.12 18.73 -4.45
C LEU A 9 -1.63 18.53 -4.37
N ASN A 10 -2.17 18.29 -3.17
CA ASN A 10 -3.59 18.04 -2.97
C ASN A 10 -4.43 19.24 -3.39
N GLU A 11 -5.53 18.95 -4.09
CA GLU A 11 -6.62 19.91 -4.24
C GLU A 11 -7.48 19.90 -2.96
N PRO A 12 -7.68 21.04 -2.28
CA PRO A 12 -8.30 21.09 -0.95
C PRO A 12 -9.77 20.67 -0.96
N ASP A 13 -10.45 20.81 -2.10
CA ASP A 13 -11.87 20.49 -2.26
C ASP A 13 -12.11 19.04 -2.72
N VAL A 14 -11.03 18.27 -2.89
CA VAL A 14 -11.10 16.88 -3.35
C VAL A 14 -10.83 15.94 -2.18
N THR A 15 -11.79 15.08 -1.89
CA THR A 15 -11.66 14.07 -0.82
C THR A 15 -10.86 12.87 -1.31
N THR A 16 -10.03 12.32 -0.42
CA THR A 16 -9.27 11.09 -0.69
C THR A 16 -9.84 9.89 0.06
N ARG A 17 -10.80 10.14 0.96
CA ARG A 17 -11.54 9.12 1.68
C ARG A 17 -13.02 9.45 1.70
N ARG A 18 -13.84 8.53 1.23
CA ARG A 18 -15.30 8.58 1.29
C ARG A 18 -15.77 8.20 2.70
N GLY A 19 -16.63 9.03 3.26
CA GLY A 19 -17.32 8.78 4.49
C GLY A 19 -18.41 7.73 4.35
N ASN A 20 -19.19 7.56 5.41
CA ASN A 20 -20.35 6.67 5.46
C ASN A 20 -21.51 7.36 6.20
N SER A 21 -22.54 6.63 6.60
CA SER A 21 -23.72 7.20 7.29
C SER A 21 -23.39 7.91 8.61
N VAL A 22 -22.21 7.68 9.20
CA VAL A 22 -21.79 8.24 10.50
C VAL A 22 -20.53 9.11 10.40
N ALA A 23 -19.90 9.19 9.23
CA ALA A 23 -18.67 9.93 9.02
C ALA A 23 -18.73 10.70 7.69
N ARG A 24 -18.27 11.95 7.68
CA ARG A 24 -18.16 12.75 6.46
C ARG A 24 -16.97 12.35 5.61
N ASP A 25 -16.97 12.76 4.34
CA ASP A 25 -15.81 12.66 3.47
C ASP A 25 -14.63 13.47 4.01
N THR A 26 -13.42 12.94 3.84
CA THR A 26 -12.17 13.52 4.38
C THR A 26 -11.01 13.39 3.41
N THR A 27 -9.92 14.12 3.68
CA THR A 27 -8.69 14.14 2.87
C THR A 27 -7.48 13.76 3.74
N PRO A 28 -7.39 12.52 4.27
CA PRO A 28 -6.27 12.11 5.12
C PRO A 28 -4.96 11.88 4.35
N ASP A 29 -5.02 11.66 3.03
CA ASP A 29 -3.86 11.32 2.21
C ASP A 29 -3.20 12.59 1.68
N LEU A 30 -1.90 12.77 1.94
CA LEU A 30 -1.15 13.95 1.52
C LEU A 30 -0.08 13.59 0.50
N SER A 31 -0.06 14.33 -0.60
CA SER A 31 0.91 14.23 -1.68
C SER A 31 1.74 15.51 -1.71
N GLY A 32 3.06 15.37 -1.61
CA GLY A 32 3.98 16.50 -1.64
C GLY A 32 5.11 16.28 -2.63
N LEU A 33 5.59 17.37 -3.23
CA LEU A 33 6.72 17.38 -4.14
C LEU A 33 7.82 18.27 -3.58
N SER A 34 9.07 17.81 -3.66
CA SER A 34 10.24 18.65 -3.46
C SER A 34 10.92 18.91 -4.80
N GLY A 35 11.34 20.15 -5.04
CA GLY A 35 11.92 20.59 -6.31
C GLY A 35 10.90 21.12 -7.33
N THR A 36 11.35 21.35 -8.56
CA THR A 36 10.56 22.01 -9.62
C THR A 36 10.33 21.04 -10.77
N LEU A 37 9.20 20.34 -10.75
CA LEU A 37 8.76 19.48 -11.86
C LEU A 37 7.35 19.91 -12.27
N ASP A 38 7.08 19.85 -13.57
CA ASP A 38 5.71 19.96 -14.06
C ASP A 38 4.96 18.70 -13.61
N VAL A 39 3.98 18.88 -12.73
CA VAL A 39 3.25 17.79 -12.08
C VAL A 39 1.75 18.05 -12.20
N SER A 40 0.98 16.99 -12.38
CA SER A 40 -0.46 17.03 -12.17
C SER A 40 -0.87 15.96 -11.18
N TRP A 41 -1.78 16.33 -10.28
CA TRP A 41 -2.34 15.49 -9.25
C TRP A 41 -3.84 15.32 -9.49
N ARG A 42 -4.39 14.14 -9.22
CA ARG A 42 -5.84 13.91 -9.21
C ARG A 42 -6.22 12.78 -8.25
N SER A 43 -7.37 12.91 -7.62
CA SER A 43 -8.07 11.80 -6.98
C SER A 43 -8.89 11.09 -8.05
N GLU A 44 -8.67 9.79 -8.22
CA GLU A 44 -9.46 8.97 -9.13
C GLU A 44 -10.78 8.58 -8.45
N GLU A 45 -11.86 8.52 -9.21
CA GLU A 45 -13.16 8.04 -8.71
C GLU A 45 -13.23 6.51 -8.56
N VAL A 46 -12.09 5.83 -8.60
CA VAL A 46 -11.96 4.39 -8.41
C VAL A 46 -11.41 4.13 -7.01
N ASP A 47 -12.15 3.35 -6.23
CA ASP A 47 -11.83 3.05 -4.83
C ASP A 47 -11.34 1.60 -4.61
N LEU A 48 -11.29 0.77 -5.66
CA LEU A 48 -10.87 -0.64 -5.58
C LEU A 48 -11.56 -1.43 -4.45
N LYS A 49 -12.82 -1.09 -4.11
CA LYS A 49 -13.61 -1.64 -2.99
C LYS A 49 -13.09 -1.26 -1.58
N SER A 50 -12.35 -0.15 -1.48
CA SER A 50 -11.97 0.53 -0.23
C SER A 50 -12.84 1.78 0.00
N ASP A 51 -12.72 2.43 1.15
CA ASP A 51 -13.21 3.79 1.38
C ASP A 51 -12.20 4.88 0.94
N HIS A 52 -10.99 4.50 0.50
CA HIS A 52 -9.99 5.41 -0.05
C HIS A 52 -10.04 5.47 -1.58
N SER A 53 -9.85 6.69 -2.12
CA SER A 53 -9.69 6.94 -3.55
C SER A 53 -8.26 6.64 -4.00
N VAL A 54 -8.11 6.10 -5.21
CA VAL A 54 -6.79 5.97 -5.83
C VAL A 54 -6.25 7.37 -6.18
N ILE A 55 -4.99 7.65 -5.85
CA ILE A 55 -4.35 8.93 -6.16
C ILE A 55 -3.41 8.79 -7.35
N GLY A 56 -3.66 9.60 -8.38
CA GLY A 56 -2.85 9.67 -9.59
C GLY A 56 -1.93 10.90 -9.59
N ILE A 57 -0.62 10.68 -9.71
CA ILE A 57 0.37 11.74 -9.88
C ILE A 57 1.09 11.52 -11.20
N THR A 58 1.04 12.52 -12.08
CA THR A 58 1.79 12.52 -13.34
C THR A 58 2.91 13.53 -13.23
N ILE A 59 4.15 13.06 -13.34
CA ILE A 59 5.36 13.89 -13.32
C ILE A 59 5.85 14.01 -14.76
N ARG A 60 5.80 15.21 -15.33
CA ARG A 60 6.29 15.51 -16.68
C ARG A 60 7.76 15.90 -16.58
N GLY A 61 8.64 14.95 -16.88
CA GLY A 61 10.09 15.18 -16.97
C GLY A 61 10.57 15.40 -18.41
N SER A 62 11.70 16.09 -18.57
CA SER A 62 12.47 16.04 -19.81
C SER A 62 13.08 14.64 -19.98
N ARG A 63 13.02 14.07 -21.20
CA ARG A 63 13.56 12.75 -21.63
C ARG A 63 14.35 12.01 -20.55
N TYR A 64 13.64 11.21 -19.74
CA TYR A 64 14.25 10.28 -18.81
C TYR A 64 14.98 9.19 -19.61
N ARG A 65 16.31 9.11 -19.48
CA ARG A 65 17.06 7.94 -19.96
C ARG A 65 16.99 6.90 -18.86
N ALA A 66 16.07 5.95 -18.99
CA ALA A 66 15.97 4.83 -18.07
C ALA A 66 17.29 4.08 -18.02
N VAL A 67 17.87 3.96 -16.83
CA VAL A 67 18.88 2.94 -16.57
C VAL A 67 18.11 1.63 -16.49
N LEU A 68 18.11 0.88 -17.58
CA LEU A 68 17.51 -0.45 -17.62
C LEU A 68 18.36 -1.37 -16.74
N GLY A 69 17.80 -1.77 -15.60
CA GLY A 69 18.34 -2.81 -14.73
C GLY A 69 17.44 -4.05 -14.75
N THR A 70 17.90 -5.13 -14.13
CA THR A 70 17.08 -6.33 -13.94
C THR A 70 16.10 -6.10 -12.78
N ALA A 71 14.82 -5.97 -13.08
CA ALA A 71 13.78 -5.92 -12.05
C ALA A 71 13.54 -7.32 -11.49
N ARG A 72 13.56 -7.46 -10.16
CA ARG A 72 13.09 -8.66 -9.48
C ARG A 72 11.58 -8.57 -9.31
N ILE A 73 10.84 -9.30 -10.14
CA ILE A 73 9.38 -9.39 -10.04
C ILE A 73 9.06 -10.52 -9.06
N THR A 74 8.39 -10.20 -7.96
CA THR A 74 7.92 -11.20 -7.00
C THR A 74 6.80 -12.02 -7.61
N ASP A 75 6.96 -13.33 -7.61
CA ASP A 75 5.90 -14.28 -7.94
C ASP A 75 4.97 -14.40 -6.73
N TRP A 76 3.86 -13.65 -6.78
CA TRP A 76 2.91 -13.59 -5.68
C TRP A 76 2.18 -14.91 -5.44
N ASP A 77 2.01 -15.74 -6.47
CA ASP A 77 1.39 -17.06 -6.31
C ASP A 77 2.32 -18.00 -5.54
N LYS A 78 3.62 -17.99 -5.86
CA LYS A 78 4.61 -18.75 -5.09
C LYS A 78 4.72 -18.26 -3.65
N MET A 79 4.69 -16.94 -3.45
CA MET A 79 4.77 -16.38 -2.10
C MET A 79 3.56 -16.79 -1.26
N ARG A 80 2.34 -16.69 -1.80
CA ARG A 80 1.11 -17.12 -1.11
C ARG A 80 1.13 -18.60 -0.74
N LYS A 81 1.55 -19.47 -1.66
CA LYS A 81 1.70 -20.92 -1.39
C LYS A 81 2.70 -21.18 -0.28
N PHE A 82 3.86 -20.53 -0.34
CA PHE A 82 4.87 -20.65 0.70
C PHE A 82 4.33 -20.22 2.08
N THR A 83 3.57 -19.13 2.15
CA THR A 83 2.96 -18.70 3.42
C THR A 83 1.96 -19.71 3.96
N GLN A 84 1.09 -20.27 3.11
CA GLN A 84 0.12 -21.29 3.51
C GLN A 84 0.80 -22.56 4.02
N GLU A 85 1.84 -23.03 3.32
CA GLU A 85 2.61 -24.20 3.73
C GLU A 85 3.32 -23.98 5.07
N GLN A 86 3.78 -22.77 5.37
CA GLN A 86 4.39 -22.45 6.67
C GLN A 86 3.37 -22.39 7.80
N GLU A 87 2.15 -21.90 7.53
CA GLU A 87 1.05 -21.89 8.51
C GLU A 87 0.62 -23.33 8.85
N GLU A 88 0.43 -24.19 7.84
CA GLU A 88 0.05 -25.60 8.03
C GLU A 88 1.11 -26.39 8.83
N VAL A 89 2.41 -26.19 8.54
CA VAL A 89 3.50 -26.84 9.29
C VAL A 89 3.53 -26.36 10.76
N SER A 90 3.25 -25.07 11.00
CA SER A 90 3.21 -24.52 12.36
C SER A 90 2.03 -25.06 13.19
N GLU A 91 0.90 -25.33 12.54
CA GLU A 91 -0.29 -25.94 13.17
C GLU A 91 -0.07 -27.43 13.49
N GLU A 92 0.55 -28.19 12.57
CA GLU A 92 0.90 -29.60 12.80
C GLU A 92 1.92 -29.79 13.93
N GLU A 93 2.93 -28.94 14.03
CA GLU A 93 3.91 -28.96 15.13
C GLU A 93 3.26 -28.63 16.50
N SER A 94 2.27 -27.73 16.50
CA SER A 94 1.51 -27.40 17.72
C SER A 94 0.58 -28.54 18.17
N GLY A 95 -0.08 -29.23 17.22
CA GLY A 95 -0.97 -30.36 17.51
C GLY A 95 -0.25 -31.62 17.99
N GLN A 96 1.01 -31.84 17.56
CA GLN A 96 1.86 -32.95 18.03
C GLN A 96 2.44 -32.71 19.43
N ALA A 97 2.58 -31.45 19.86
CA ALA A 97 2.99 -31.11 21.22
C ALA A 97 1.87 -31.36 22.25
N GLU A 98 0.61 -31.14 21.88
CA GLU A 98 -0.56 -31.36 22.76
C GLU A 98 -0.89 -32.85 22.96
N THR A 99 -0.64 -33.71 21.97
CA THR A 99 -0.96 -35.15 22.05
C THR A 99 0.01 -35.95 22.92
N GLN A 100 1.20 -35.42 23.23
CA GLN A 100 2.19 -36.10 24.09
C GLN A 100 1.99 -35.83 25.60
N GLN A 101 1.11 -34.91 25.99
CA GLN A 101 0.81 -34.63 27.40
C GLN A 101 -0.36 -35.47 27.97
N THR A 102 -1.14 -36.16 27.14
CA THR A 102 -2.36 -36.88 27.59
C THR A 102 -2.16 -38.36 27.93
N TYR A 103 -0.91 -38.87 27.92
CA TYR A 103 -0.60 -40.24 28.32
C TYR A 103 0.54 -40.30 29.35
N THR A 104 0.24 -39.91 30.59
CA THR A 104 1.02 -40.33 31.75
C THR A 104 0.05 -40.53 32.92
N GLU A 105 -0.38 -41.77 33.13
CA GLU A 105 -0.95 -42.27 34.40
C GLU A 105 -0.01 -43.32 35.00
#